data_AF-A0A9E0Y7P1-F1
#
_entry.id   AF-A0A9E0Y7P1-F1
#
_cell.length_a   1.000
_cell.length_b   1.000
_cell.length_c   1.000
_cell.angle_alpha   90.00
_cell.angle_beta   90.00
_cell.angle_gamma   90.00
#
_symmetry.space_group_name_H-M   'P 1'
#
loop_
_entity.id
_entity.type
_entity.pdbx_description
1 polymer ?
#
loop_
_entity_poly.entity_id
_entity_poly.type
_entity_poly.pdbx_seq_one_letter_code
_entity_poly.pdbx_strand_id
1 'polypeptide(L)'
;MPQQQIVRDERSIGDLFSELAGETTTLIRQEIALARTELTQKAVTTGKNVGFLVVGGAVAYAALLAVLAAVIIGLGNFIPLWLAALAVGLLVGAAGALLISSALSSLKNTNPAPRQTIETLKEDAQWLKKQI
;
A
#
# COMPACT_ATOMS: atom_id res chain seq x y z
N MET A 1 -60.89 14.31 42.21
CA MET A 1 -60.63 14.08 40.76
C MET A 1 -59.46 14.97 40.35
N PRO A 2 -58.20 14.49 40.29
CA PRO A 2 -57.11 15.28 39.73
C PRO A 2 -57.12 15.17 38.19
N GLN A 3 -57.12 16.32 37.52
CA GLN A 3 -57.09 16.42 36.06
C GLN A 3 -55.76 15.90 35.52
N GLN A 4 -55.82 14.86 34.68
CA GLN A 4 -54.68 14.39 33.89
C GLN A 4 -54.39 15.43 32.81
N GLN A 5 -53.27 16.16 32.95
CA GLN A 5 -52.72 16.96 31.86
C GLN A 5 -52.15 16.00 30.81
N ILE A 6 -52.89 15.84 29.71
CA ILE A 6 -52.37 15.22 28.50
C ILE A 6 -51.36 16.21 27.92
N VAL A 7 -50.08 16.01 28.21
CA VAL A 7 -48.99 16.60 27.44
C VAL A 7 -49.08 15.95 26.06
N ARG A 8 -49.76 16.61 25.12
CA ARG A 8 -49.67 16.26 23.70
C ARG A 8 -48.25 16.60 23.26
N ASP A 9 -47.45 15.55 23.09
CA ASP A 9 -46.14 15.62 22.45
C ASP A 9 -46.35 15.83 20.93
N GLU A 10 -46.71 17.05 20.55
CA GLU A 10 -46.71 17.51 19.17
C GLU A 10 -45.26 17.73 18.75
N ARG A 11 -44.55 16.62 18.52
CA ARG A 11 -43.19 16.65 17.96
C ARG A 11 -43.21 17.47 16.68
N SER A 12 -42.45 18.54 16.67
CA SER A 12 -42.37 19.46 15.54
C SER A 12 -41.62 18.79 14.38
N ILE A 13 -41.94 19.17 13.13
CA ILE A 13 -41.11 18.80 11.97
C ILE A 13 -39.64 19.25 12.16
N GLY A 14 -39.43 20.31 12.95
CA GLY A 14 -38.09 20.75 13.36
C GLY A 14 -37.35 19.75 14.25
N ASP A 15 -38.06 19.02 15.12
CA ASP A 15 -37.46 18.04 16.02
C ASP A 15 -37.02 16.79 15.24
N LEU A 16 -37.82 16.34 14.27
CA LEU A 16 -37.48 15.21 13.39
C LEU A 16 -36.27 15.52 12.48
N PHE A 17 -36.18 16.76 11.99
CA PHE A 17 -35.02 17.18 11.20
C PHE A 17 -33.75 17.28 12.07
N SER A 18 -33.88 17.77 13.31
CA SER A 18 -32.78 17.82 14.26
C SER A 18 -32.28 16.43 14.63
N GLU A 19 -33.20 15.48 14.84
CA GLU A 19 -32.89 14.07 15.13
C GLU A 19 -32.17 13.41 13.95
N LEU A 20 -32.68 13.55 12.72
CA LEU A 20 -32.06 12.99 11.51
C LEU A 20 -30.67 13.59 11.24
N ALA A 21 -30.48 14.89 11.49
CA ALA A 21 -29.17 15.55 11.40
C ALA A 21 -28.19 15.00 12.46
N GLY A 22 -28.69 14.71 13.66
CA GLY A 22 -27.94 14.06 14.74
C GLY A 22 -27.54 12.62 14.38
N GLU A 23 -28.45 11.83 13.84
CA GLU A 23 -28.20 10.46 13.38
C GLU A 23 -27.19 10.44 12.23
N THR A 24 -27.33 11.31 11.24
CA THR A 24 -26.40 11.43 10.11
C THR A 24 -25.00 11.80 10.59
N THR A 25 -24.89 12.75 11.52
CA THR A 25 -23.61 13.11 12.15
C THR A 25 -22.99 11.93 12.89
N THR A 26 -23.83 11.12 13.54
CA THR A 26 -23.40 9.92 14.26
C THR A 26 -22.89 8.85 13.31
N LEU A 27 -23.59 8.59 12.20
CA LEU A 27 -23.15 7.66 11.15
C LEU A 27 -21.82 8.07 10.53
N ILE A 28 -21.65 9.36 10.20
CA ILE A 28 -20.37 9.86 9.65
C ILE A 28 -19.22 9.64 10.64
N ARG A 29 -19.44 9.89 11.94
CA ARG A 29 -18.43 9.63 12.97
C ARG A 29 -18.09 8.14 13.08
N GLN A 30 -19.09 7.27 12.96
CA GLN A 30 -18.90 5.82 13.00
C GLN A 30 -18.12 5.32 11.77
N GLU A 31 -18.45 5.82 10.58
CA GLU A 31 -17.74 5.46 9.35
C GLU A 31 -16.27 5.88 9.40
N ILE A 32 -15.98 7.07 9.93
CA ILE A 32 -14.61 7.52 10.18
C ILE A 32 -13.90 6.61 11.20
N ALA A 33 -14.57 6.23 12.28
CA ALA A 33 -14.01 5.34 13.29
C ALA A 33 -13.72 3.93 12.72
N LEU A 34 -14.62 3.42 11.88
CA LEU A 34 -14.47 2.14 11.20
C LEU A 34 -13.32 2.20 10.20
N ALA A 35 -13.30 3.20 9.32
CA ALA A 35 -12.23 3.41 8.35
C ALA A 35 -10.88 3.54 9.05
N ARG A 36 -10.80 4.27 10.17
CA ARG A 36 -9.55 4.37 10.97
C ARG A 36 -9.11 3.02 11.50
N THR A 37 -10.05 2.21 11.98
CA THR A 37 -9.77 0.86 12.50
C THR A 37 -9.26 -0.06 11.39
N GLU A 38 -9.93 -0.09 10.25
CA GLU A 38 -9.54 -0.91 9.11
C GLU A 38 -8.18 -0.49 8.54
N LEU A 39 -7.94 0.82 8.37
CA LEU A 39 -6.66 1.36 7.94
C LEU A 39 -5.53 0.98 8.92
N THR A 40 -5.78 1.07 10.23
CA THR A 40 -4.80 0.68 11.25
C THR A 40 -4.49 -0.81 11.18
N GLN A 41 -5.50 -1.66 11.05
CA GLN A 41 -5.33 -3.12 10.98
C GLN A 41 -4.61 -3.55 9.69
N LYS A 42 -4.94 -2.92 8.54
CA LYS A 42 -4.21 -3.08 7.28
C LYS A 42 -2.76 -2.61 7.41
N ALA A 43 -2.52 -1.46 8.04
CA ALA A 43 -1.19 -0.91 8.25
C ALA A 43 -0.32 -1.81 9.14
N VAL A 44 -0.85 -2.33 10.25
CA VAL A 44 -0.12 -3.25 11.15
C VAL A 44 0.22 -4.56 10.43
N THR A 45 -0.75 -5.15 9.72
CA THR A 45 -0.54 -6.42 9.02
C THR A 45 0.47 -6.27 7.88
N THR A 46 0.32 -5.20 7.08
CA THR A 46 1.26 -4.87 6.00
C THR A 46 2.64 -4.54 6.56
N GLY A 47 2.71 -3.76 7.63
CA GLY A 47 3.95 -3.38 8.31
C GLY A 47 4.72 -4.58 8.85
N LYS A 48 4.03 -5.55 9.47
CA LYS A 48 4.62 -6.81 9.92
C LYS A 48 5.23 -7.61 8.76
N ASN A 49 4.51 -7.71 7.64
CA ASN A 49 4.99 -8.43 6.46
C ASN A 49 6.20 -7.74 5.81
N VAL A 50 6.19 -6.41 5.74
CA VAL A 50 7.35 -5.62 5.30
C VAL A 50 8.54 -5.81 6.24
N GLY A 51 8.30 -5.84 7.56
CA GLY A 51 9.34 -6.12 8.55
C GLY A 51 10.03 -7.46 8.34
N PHE A 52 9.27 -8.54 8.12
CA PHE A 52 9.84 -9.84 7.79
C PHE A 52 10.58 -9.85 6.46
N LEU A 53 10.09 -9.13 5.45
CA LEU A 53 10.76 -9.03 4.16
C LEU A 53 12.14 -8.36 4.28
N VAL A 54 12.25 -7.30 5.09
CA VAL A 54 13.53 -6.62 5.34
C VAL A 54 14.52 -7.53 6.06
N VAL A 55 14.10 -8.16 7.17
CA VAL A 55 14.98 -9.05 7.95
C VAL A 55 15.34 -10.29 7.14
N GLY A 56 14.36 -10.95 6.52
CA GLY A 56 14.58 -12.12 5.67
C GLY A 56 15.47 -11.79 4.47
N GLY A 57 15.27 -10.63 3.84
CA GLY A 57 16.11 -10.13 2.77
C GLY A 57 17.55 -9.90 3.21
N ALA A 58 17.76 -9.32 4.40
CA ALA A 58 19.10 -9.12 4.97
C ALA A 58 19.82 -10.45 5.25
N VAL A 59 19.09 -11.42 5.84
CA VAL A 59 19.64 -12.77 6.09
C VAL A 59 19.97 -13.49 4.79
N ALA A 60 19.08 -13.46 3.80
CA ALA A 60 19.31 -14.05 2.48
C ALA A 60 20.50 -13.40 1.77
N TYR A 61 20.65 -12.08 1.89
CA TYR A 61 21.79 -11.34 1.34
C TYR A 61 23.11 -11.76 2.01
N ALA A 62 23.13 -11.88 3.34
CA ALA A 62 24.32 -12.37 4.06
C ALA A 62 24.69 -13.80 3.65
N ALA A 63 23.70 -14.69 3.50
CA ALA A 63 23.91 -16.05 3.01
C ALA A 63 24.48 -16.06 1.58
N LEU A 64 23.97 -15.21 0.69
CA LEU A 64 24.51 -15.05 -0.66
C LEU A 64 25.97 -14.60 -0.64
N LEU A 65 26.34 -13.62 0.19
CA LEU A 65 27.73 -13.18 0.34
C LEU A 65 28.65 -14.32 0.83
N ALA A 66 28.19 -15.13 1.78
CA ALA A 66 28.94 -16.29 2.26
C ALA A 66 29.16 -17.34 1.17
N VAL A 67 28.14 -17.61 0.34
CA VAL A 67 28.26 -18.52 -0.82
C VAL A 67 29.22 -17.96 -1.86
N LEU A 68 29.14 -16.67 -2.19
CA LEU A 68 30.07 -16.04 -3.12
C LEU A 68 31.51 -16.11 -2.62
N ALA A 69 31.74 -15.86 -1.33
CA ALA A 69 33.05 -16.01 -0.70
C ALA A 69 33.56 -17.46 -0.81
N ALA A 70 32.71 -18.46 -0.54
CA ALA A 70 33.06 -19.86 -0.67
C ALA A 70 33.44 -20.24 -2.12
N VAL A 71 32.70 -19.74 -3.12
CA VAL A 71 33.02 -19.97 -4.53
C VAL A 71 34.35 -19.32 -4.90
N ILE A 72 34.59 -18.08 -4.48
CA ILE A 72 35.85 -17.36 -4.74
C ILE A 72 37.04 -18.10 -4.12
N ILE A 73 36.94 -18.50 -2.85
CA ILE A 73 37.99 -19.23 -2.14
C ILE A 73 38.21 -20.60 -2.79
N GLY A 74 37.13 -21.30 -3.13
CA GLY A 74 37.17 -22.60 -3.80
C GLY A 74 37.92 -22.51 -5.14
N LEU A 75 37.57 -21.54 -5.98
CA LEU A 75 38.23 -21.29 -7.25
C LEU A 75 39.68 -20.79 -7.07
N GLY A 76 39.96 -20.09 -5.96
CA GLY A 76 41.29 -19.65 -5.53
C GLY A 76 42.30 -20.78 -5.31
N ASN A 77 41.85 -22.04 -5.19
CA ASN A 77 42.74 -23.20 -5.16
C ASN A 77 43.31 -23.56 -6.55
N PHE A 78 42.70 -23.08 -7.63
CA PHE A 78 43.10 -23.38 -9.01
C PHE A 78 43.77 -22.19 -9.71
N ILE A 79 43.40 -20.96 -9.32
CA ILE A 79 43.92 -19.71 -9.90
C ILE A 79 44.19 -18.68 -8.80
N PRO A 80 45.00 -17.62 -9.05
CA PRO A 80 45.20 -16.56 -8.08
C PRO A 80 43.88 -15.99 -7.54
N LEU A 81 43.80 -15.80 -6.22
CA LEU A 81 42.55 -15.41 -5.53
C LEU A 81 41.92 -14.13 -6.09
N TRP A 82 42.74 -13.18 -6.53
CA TRP A 82 42.26 -11.94 -7.15
C TRP A 82 41.59 -12.18 -8.51
N LEU A 83 42.07 -13.13 -9.31
CA LEU A 83 41.45 -13.53 -10.57
C LEU A 83 40.13 -14.28 -10.33
N ALA A 84 40.10 -15.15 -9.32
CA ALA A 84 38.86 -15.82 -8.91
C ALA A 84 37.78 -14.81 -8.49
N ALA A 85 38.15 -13.83 -7.66
CA ALA A 85 37.26 -12.76 -7.24
C ALA A 85 36.75 -11.92 -8.42
N LEU A 86 37.62 -11.55 -9.37
CA LEU A 86 37.21 -10.83 -10.57
C LEU A 86 36.26 -11.63 -11.47
N ALA A 87 36.55 -12.91 -11.69
CA ALA A 87 35.71 -13.75 -12.55
C ALA A 87 34.30 -13.92 -11.96
N VAL A 88 34.20 -14.26 -10.67
CA VAL A 88 32.91 -14.39 -9.98
C VAL A 88 32.19 -13.04 -9.93
N GLY A 89 32.91 -11.96 -9.62
CA GLY A 89 32.37 -10.61 -9.58
C GLY A 89 31.78 -10.16 -10.92
N LEU A 90 32.45 -10.44 -12.04
CA LEU A 90 31.95 -10.13 -13.38
C LEU A 90 30.70 -10.94 -13.72
N LEU A 91 30.67 -12.24 -13.41
CA LEU A 91 29.51 -13.11 -13.66
C LEU A 91 28.28 -12.65 -12.88
N VAL A 92 28.42 -12.43 -11.57
CA VAL A 92 27.32 -11.97 -10.72
C VAL A 92 26.92 -10.53 -11.06
N GLY A 93 27.89 -9.66 -11.36
CA GLY A 93 27.64 -8.29 -11.79
C GLY A 93 26.85 -8.23 -13.10
N ALA A 94 27.17 -9.07 -14.08
CA ALA A 94 26.42 -9.17 -15.32
C ALA A 94 24.98 -9.65 -15.08
N ALA A 95 24.80 -10.70 -14.27
CA ALA A 95 23.46 -11.16 -13.89
C ALA A 95 22.66 -10.07 -13.17
N GLY A 96 23.28 -9.34 -12.25
CA GLY A 96 22.67 -8.20 -11.56
C GLY A 96 22.25 -7.08 -12.52
N ALA A 97 23.11 -6.72 -13.49
CA ALA A 97 22.80 -5.73 -14.50
C ALA A 97 21.61 -6.14 -15.39
N LEU A 98 21.49 -7.42 -15.74
CA LEU A 98 20.34 -7.95 -16.49
C LEU A 98 19.04 -7.89 -15.67
N LEU A 99 19.09 -8.24 -14.39
CA LEU A 99 17.92 -8.14 -13.51
C LEU A 99 17.46 -6.69 -13.33
N ILE A 100 18.40 -5.77 -13.08
CA ILE A 100 18.12 -4.34 -12.93
C ILE A 100 17.53 -3.77 -14.21
N SER A 101 18.13 -4.07 -15.37
CA SER A 101 17.63 -3.59 -16.65
C SER A 101 16.24 -4.14 -16.97
N SER A 102 15.97 -5.41 -16.64
CA SER A 102 14.64 -6.01 -16.77
C SER A 102 13.61 -5.32 -15.88
N ALA A 103 13.93 -5.11 -14.60
CA ALA A 103 13.05 -4.41 -13.66
C ALA A 103 12.75 -2.97 -14.11
N LEU A 104 13.77 -2.21 -14.52
CA LEU A 104 13.62 -0.87 -15.07
C LEU A 104 12.74 -0.85 -16.32
N SER A 105 12.88 -1.85 -17.18
CA SER A 105 12.08 -1.98 -18.40
C SER A 105 10.61 -2.27 -18.08
N SER A 106 10.35 -3.17 -17.13
CA SER A 106 8.98 -3.45 -16.65
C SER A 106 8.34 -2.20 -16.05
N LEU A 107 9.07 -1.44 -15.22
CA LEU A 107 8.57 -0.22 -14.60
C LEU A 107 8.26 0.88 -15.63
N LYS A 108 9.03 0.98 -16.71
CA LYS A 108 8.76 1.91 -17.82
C LYS A 108 7.50 1.53 -18.61
N ASN A 109 7.20 0.25 -18.70
CA ASN A 109 6.07 -0.28 -19.47
C ASN A 109 4.77 -0.38 -18.66
N THR A 110 4.84 -0.30 -17.32
CA THR A 110 3.67 -0.14 -16.48
C THR A 110 3.25 1.33 -16.45
N ASN A 111 2.09 1.66 -17.03
CA ASN A 111 1.50 2.99 -16.87
C ASN A 111 0.79 3.06 -15.50
N PRO A 112 1.34 3.75 -14.48
CA PRO A 112 0.76 3.77 -13.14
C PRO A 112 -0.55 4.56 -13.07
N ALA A 113 -0.89 5.31 -14.12
CA ALA A 113 -2.12 6.08 -14.17
C ALA A 113 -3.33 5.14 -14.42
N PRO A 114 -4.34 5.11 -13.51
CA PRO A 114 -5.57 4.35 -13.71
C PRO A 114 -6.39 5.03 -14.81
N ARG A 115 -6.13 4.63 -16.06
CA ARG A 115 -6.69 5.27 -17.26
C ARG A 115 -8.21 5.36 -17.21
N GLN A 116 -8.87 4.28 -16.77
CA GLN A 116 -10.31 4.22 -16.63
C GLN A 116 -10.81 5.27 -15.63
N THR A 117 -10.21 5.35 -14.43
CA THR A 117 -10.59 6.35 -13.40
C THR A 117 -10.39 7.78 -13.90
N ILE A 118 -9.32 8.05 -14.64
CA ILE A 118 -9.07 9.38 -15.22
C ILE A 118 -10.08 9.72 -16.33
N GLU A 119 -10.51 8.71 -17.09
CA GLU A 119 -11.51 8.85 -18.14
C GLU A 119 -12.90 9.12 -17.55
N THR A 120 -13.30 8.39 -16.50
CA THR A 120 -14.58 8.64 -15.80
C THR A 120 -14.60 10.03 -15.18
N LEU A 121 -13.51 10.46 -14.52
CA LEU A 121 -13.41 11.83 -13.97
C LEU A 121 -13.46 12.91 -15.06
N LYS A 122 -12.96 12.63 -16.26
CA LYS A 122 -13.08 13.55 -17.41
C LYS A 122 -14.52 13.63 -17.92
N GLU A 123 -15.21 12.50 -18.02
CA GLU A 123 -16.62 12.45 -18.41
C GLU A 123 -17.50 13.21 -17.42
N ASP A 124 -17.30 12.98 -16.11
CA ASP A 124 -18.01 13.68 -15.04
C ASP A 124 -17.77 15.19 -15.10
N ALA A 125 -16.52 15.62 -15.31
CA ALA A 125 -16.18 17.03 -15.47
C ALA A 125 -16.79 17.66 -16.74
N GLN A 126 -16.89 16.89 -17.83
CA GLN A 126 -17.55 17.35 -19.06
C GLN A 126 -19.06 17.44 -18.92
N TRP A 127 -19.69 16.52 -18.20
CA TRP A 127 -21.11 16.54 -17.90
C TRP A 127 -21.48 17.78 -17.08
N LEU A 128 -20.72 18.05 -16.01
CA LEU A 128 -20.85 19.26 -15.20
C LEU A 128 -20.73 20.54 -16.03
N LYS A 129 -19.77 20.60 -16.98
CA LYS A 129 -19.58 21.76 -17.86
C LYS A 129 -20.71 22.00 -18.87
N LYS A 130 -21.50 20.98 -19.21
CA LYS A 130 -22.63 21.09 -20.16
C LYS A 130 -23.92 21.58 -19.49
N GLN A 131 -23.96 21.58 -18.16
CA GLN A 131 -25.18 21.80 -17.38
C GLN A 131 -25.22 23.16 -16.67
N ILE A 132 -24.17 23.97 -16.88
CA ILE A 132 -24.03 25.38 -16.51
C ILE A 132 -23.96 26.19 -17.79
#